data_AF-A0A842XQ90-F1
#
_entry.id   AF-A0A842XQ90-F1
#
_cell.length_a   1.000
_cell.length_b   1.000
_cell.length_c   1.000
_cell.angle_alpha   90.00
_cell.angle_beta   90.00
_cell.angle_gamma   90.00
#
_symmetry.space_group_name_H-M   'P 1'
#
loop_
_entity.id
_entity.type
_entity.pdbx_description
1 polymer ?
#
loop_
_entity_poly.entity_id
_entity_poly.type
_entity_poly.pdbx_seq_one_letter_code
_entity_poly.pdbx_strand_id
1 'polypeptide(L)'
;VDLLIELSSSRLDERRVHKGPPDYSENASEFLEKWRSNGLSEPYIEDGRWFVHVKREFTRADALLRDKIRDLKLGKDVKKLDDISVVSGKTLASKEYMSALTQHFDDRMPWERDE
;
A
#
# COMPACT_ATOMS: atom_id res chain seq x y z
N VAL A 1 0.36 21.58 -2.58
CA VAL A 1 1.28 20.66 -3.29
C VAL A 1 0.59 19.34 -3.31
N ASP A 2 0.35 18.79 -4.49
CA ASP A 2 -0.40 17.56 -4.66
C ASP A 2 0.53 16.46 -5.14
N LEU A 3 0.37 15.26 -4.58
CA LEU A 3 1.06 14.06 -5.02
C LEU A 3 0.01 13.11 -5.60
N LEU A 4 0.07 12.87 -6.90
CA LEU A 4 -0.78 11.88 -7.57
C LEU A 4 -0.08 10.53 -7.58
N ILE A 5 -0.84 9.49 -7.25
CA ILE A 5 -0.37 8.11 -7.23
C ILE A 5 -1.37 7.28 -8.03
N GLU A 6 -0.91 6.70 -9.13
CA GLU A 6 -1.65 5.71 -9.88
C GLU A 6 -1.32 4.30 -9.34
N LEU A 7 -2.35 3.48 -9.18
CA LEU A 7 -2.23 2.12 -8.66
C LEU A 7 -2.96 1.15 -9.61
N SER A 8 -2.35 -0.01 -9.88
CA SER A 8 -3.01 -1.08 -10.63
C SER A 8 -4.25 -1.64 -9.91
N SER A 9 -4.31 -1.50 -8.59
CA SER A 9 -5.52 -1.73 -7.81
C SER A 9 -5.57 -0.85 -6.57
N SER A 10 -6.74 -0.26 -6.32
CA SER A 10 -7.03 0.50 -5.09
C SER A 10 -7.52 -0.38 -3.93
N ARG A 11 -7.88 -1.65 -4.22
CA ARG A 11 -8.37 -2.61 -3.23
C ARG A 11 -7.79 -4.01 -3.45
N LEU A 12 -7.31 -4.61 -2.36
CA LEU A 12 -6.88 -6.01 -2.34
C LEU A 12 -7.86 -6.86 -1.53
N ASP A 13 -7.78 -8.18 -1.73
CA ASP A 13 -8.52 -9.16 -0.93
C ASP A 13 -8.20 -9.01 0.56
N GLU A 14 -9.06 -9.52 1.44
CA GLU A 14 -8.79 -9.48 2.88
C GLU A 14 -7.64 -10.42 3.28
N ARG A 15 -7.47 -11.53 2.55
CA ARG A 15 -6.47 -12.56 2.82
C ARG A 15 -5.21 -12.36 1.99
N ARG A 16 -4.05 -12.38 2.64
CA ARG A 16 -2.74 -12.45 1.97
C ARG A 16 -1.94 -13.67 2.45
N VAL A 17 -0.98 -14.09 1.65
CA VAL A 17 0.02 -15.08 2.07
C VAL A 17 1.15 -14.35 2.80
N HIS A 18 1.47 -14.79 4.02
CA HIS A 18 2.64 -14.36 4.76
C HIS A 18 3.74 -15.42 4.60
N LYS A 19 4.89 -14.98 4.05
CA LYS A 19 6.05 -15.81 3.78
C LYS A 19 6.92 -15.90 5.03
N GLY A 20 7.17 -17.11 5.49
CA GLY A 20 8.02 -17.43 6.63
C GLY A 20 9.46 -17.78 6.27
N PRO A 21 10.22 -18.26 7.27
CA PRO A 21 11.58 -18.75 7.05
C PRO A 21 11.59 -20.08 6.28
N PRO A 22 12.75 -20.50 5.74
CA PRO A 22 12.94 -21.87 5.29
C PRO A 22 12.56 -22.88 6.38
N ASP A 23 12.11 -24.06 6.00
CA ASP A 23 11.64 -25.09 6.94
C ASP A 23 12.74 -25.64 7.87
N TYR A 24 13.99 -25.62 7.42
CA TYR A 24 15.18 -25.99 8.19
C TYR A 24 15.75 -24.86 9.08
N SER A 25 15.16 -23.66 9.08
CA SER A 25 15.67 -22.54 9.87
C SER A 25 15.36 -22.71 11.36
N GLU A 26 16.31 -22.33 12.23
CA GLU A 26 16.09 -22.27 13.69
C GLU A 26 14.90 -21.36 14.07
N ASN A 27 14.60 -20.36 13.24
CA ASN A 27 13.47 -19.44 13.42
C ASN A 27 12.11 -20.04 13.01
N ALA A 28 12.07 -21.27 12.50
CA ALA A 28 10.83 -21.93 12.13
C ALA A 28 9.90 -22.13 13.33
N SER A 29 10.45 -22.45 14.50
CA SER A 29 9.66 -22.65 15.72
C SER A 29 8.90 -21.39 16.15
N GLU A 30 9.56 -20.23 16.17
CA GLU A 30 8.93 -18.95 16.51
C GLU A 30 7.85 -18.56 15.48
N PHE A 31 8.13 -18.80 14.19
CA PHE A 31 7.14 -18.59 13.14
C PHE A 31 5.89 -19.46 13.36
N LEU A 32 6.06 -20.73 13.69
CA LEU A 32 4.94 -21.65 13.94
C LEU A 32 4.15 -21.27 15.19
N GLU A 33 4.84 -20.90 16.27
CA GLU A 33 4.22 -20.49 17.53
C GLU A 33 3.31 -19.26 17.33
N LYS A 34 3.81 -18.25 16.61
CA LYS A 34 3.02 -17.07 16.24
C LYS A 34 1.90 -17.41 15.24
N TRP A 35 2.27 -18.20 14.25
CA TRP A 35 1.48 -18.77 13.15
C TRP A 35 0.13 -19.37 13.51
N ARG A 36 0.20 -20.40 14.37
CA ARG A 36 -0.88 -21.38 14.56
C ARG A 36 -2.18 -20.79 15.11
N SER A 37 -2.08 -19.78 15.97
CA SER A 37 -3.26 -19.15 16.59
C SER A 37 -3.68 -17.84 15.93
N ASN A 38 -2.80 -17.18 15.18
CA ASN A 38 -3.04 -15.85 14.62
C ASN A 38 -3.28 -15.86 13.10
N GLY A 39 -3.01 -16.98 12.43
CA GLY A 39 -3.30 -17.17 11.02
C GLY A 39 -4.80 -17.33 10.72
N LEU A 40 -5.17 -17.07 9.48
CA LEU A 40 -6.45 -17.49 8.90
C LEU A 40 -6.42 -18.96 8.42
N SER A 41 -5.24 -19.57 8.42
CA SER A 41 -5.02 -20.98 8.15
C SER A 41 -3.94 -21.51 9.08
N GLU A 42 -3.82 -22.83 9.16
CA GLU A 42 -2.60 -23.44 9.66
C GLU A 42 -1.39 -23.05 8.78
N PRO A 43 -0.19 -22.92 9.35
CA PRO A 43 1.04 -22.82 8.57
C PRO A 43 1.27 -24.06 7.70
N TYR A 44 1.76 -23.87 6.49
CA TYR A 44 2.05 -24.96 5.53
C TYR A 44 3.40 -24.74 4.85
N ILE A 45 3.97 -25.81 4.28
CA ILE A 45 5.23 -25.75 3.54
C ILE A 45 4.94 -25.78 2.04
N GLU A 46 5.58 -24.88 1.31
CA GLU A 46 5.63 -24.89 -0.15
C GLU A 46 7.09 -24.62 -0.54
N ASP A 47 7.67 -25.41 -1.45
CA ASP A 47 9.05 -25.27 -1.90
C ASP A 47 10.11 -25.08 -0.79
N GLY A 48 10.03 -25.88 0.28
CA GLY A 48 10.97 -25.87 1.40
C GLY A 48 10.88 -24.61 2.29
N ARG A 49 9.72 -23.95 2.30
CA ARG A 49 9.51 -22.74 3.09
C ARG A 49 8.14 -22.70 3.73
N TRP A 50 8.08 -22.12 4.92
CA TRP A 50 6.82 -21.89 5.62
C TRP A 50 6.00 -20.75 5.02
N PHE A 51 4.70 -20.94 4.97
CA PHE A 51 3.70 -19.97 4.58
C PHE A 51 2.48 -20.07 5.49
N VAL A 52 1.70 -18.99 5.56
CA VAL A 52 0.42 -18.97 6.29
C VAL A 52 -0.50 -17.92 5.67
N HIS A 53 -1.79 -18.19 5.60
CA HIS A 53 -2.76 -17.16 5.22
C HIS A 53 -3.00 -16.22 6.40
N VAL A 54 -2.95 -14.91 6.18
CA VAL A 54 -3.18 -13.89 7.20
C VAL A 54 -4.14 -12.82 6.70
N LYS A 55 -4.81 -12.15 7.65
CA LYS A 55 -5.65 -10.99 7.37
C LYS A 55 -4.79 -9.76 7.08
N ARG A 56 -5.14 -8.99 6.06
CA ARG A 56 -4.57 -7.67 5.80
C ARG A 56 -5.11 -6.67 6.84
N GLU A 57 -4.22 -5.85 7.38
CA GLU A 57 -4.60 -4.71 8.23
C GLU A 57 -5.43 -3.69 7.43
N PHE A 58 -5.02 -3.43 6.18
CA PHE A 58 -5.75 -2.57 5.24
C PHE A 58 -6.01 -3.31 3.92
N THR A 59 -7.26 -3.25 3.46
CA THR A 59 -7.65 -3.76 2.13
C THR A 59 -7.74 -2.65 1.10
N ARG A 60 -7.83 -1.38 1.51
CA ARG A 60 -7.89 -0.22 0.62
C ARG A 60 -6.63 0.63 0.75
N ALA A 61 -6.11 1.11 -0.38
CA ALA A 61 -4.90 1.92 -0.43
C ALA A 61 -5.06 3.27 0.30
N ASP A 62 -6.20 3.93 0.15
CA ASP A 62 -6.46 5.21 0.80
C ASP A 62 -6.58 5.10 2.33
N ALA A 63 -7.15 4.01 2.84
CA ALA A 63 -7.17 3.74 4.27
C ALA A 63 -5.75 3.55 4.83
N LEU A 64 -4.90 2.79 4.13
CA LEU A 64 -3.49 2.63 4.50
C LEU A 64 -2.75 3.96 4.51
N LEU A 65 -2.94 4.79 3.47
CA LEU A 65 -2.28 6.09 3.39
C LEU A 65 -2.72 6.99 4.54
N ARG A 66 -4.02 7.11 4.82
CA ARG A 66 -4.50 7.94 5.94
C ARG A 66 -3.90 7.53 7.28
N ASP A 67 -3.73 6.22 7.49
CA ASP A 67 -3.18 5.69 8.74
C ASP A 67 -1.66 5.89 8.84
N LYS A 68 -0.92 5.59 7.77
CA LYS A 68 0.55 5.51 7.83
C LYS A 68 1.30 6.72 7.25
N ILE A 69 0.65 7.67 6.57
CA ILE A 69 1.35 8.72 5.81
C ILE A 69 2.30 9.57 6.66
N ARG A 70 2.00 9.77 7.95
CA ARG A 70 2.85 10.51 8.89
C ARG A 70 4.07 9.71 9.36
N ASP A 71 4.00 8.39 9.31
CA ASP A 71 5.11 7.49 9.67
C ASP A 71 6.09 7.30 8.50
N LEU A 72 5.66 7.62 7.28
CA LEU A 72 6.48 7.48 6.08
C LEU A 72 7.65 8.47 6.07
N LYS A 73 8.77 8.04 5.49
CA LYS A 73 9.97 8.86 5.30
C LYS A 73 9.84 9.72 4.03
N LEU A 74 8.90 10.66 4.00
CA LEU A 74 8.59 11.53 2.83
C LEU A 74 9.50 12.77 2.69
N GLY A 75 10.61 12.81 3.42
CA GLY A 75 11.49 13.98 3.47
C GLY A 75 11.10 14.99 4.55
N LYS A 76 12.09 15.79 4.97
CA LYS A 76 11.98 16.68 6.14
C LYS A 76 10.93 17.78 6.00
N ASP A 77 10.65 18.23 4.77
CA ASP A 77 9.76 19.36 4.53
C ASP A 77 8.30 18.92 4.41
N VAL A 78 8.04 17.72 3.86
CA VAL A 78 6.69 17.13 3.85
C VAL A 78 6.23 16.81 5.27
N LYS A 79 7.15 16.41 6.17
CA LYS A 79 6.83 16.19 7.59
C LYS A 79 6.43 17.45 8.36
N LYS A 80 6.73 18.64 7.82
CA LYS A 80 6.36 19.93 8.44
C LYS A 80 4.99 20.42 7.98
N LEU A 81 4.33 19.72 7.05
CA LEU A 81 2.98 20.07 6.64
C LEU A 81 2.03 19.81 7.80
N ASP A 82 1.26 20.84 8.16
CA ASP A 82 0.32 20.79 9.28
C ASP A 82 -0.85 19.84 9.01
N ASP A 83 -1.28 19.76 7.75
CA ASP A 83 -2.36 18.89 7.31
C ASP A 83 -1.98 18.12 6.05
N ILE A 84 -2.36 16.84 6.03
CA ILE A 84 -2.18 15.95 4.89
C ILE A 84 -3.51 15.24 4.68
N SER A 85 -4.19 15.60 3.59
CA SER A 85 -5.42 14.95 3.17
C SER A 85 -5.14 13.88 2.12
N VAL A 86 -5.83 12.74 2.24
CA VAL A 86 -5.86 11.72 1.20
C VAL A 86 -7.20 11.84 0.48
N VAL A 87 -7.19 11.88 -0.85
CA VAL A 87 -8.41 11.94 -1.67
C VAL A 87 -8.40 10.81 -2.68
N SER A 88 -9.53 10.14 -2.86
CA SER A 88 -9.68 8.97 -3.72
C SER A 88 -11.08 8.90 -4.31
N GLY A 89 -11.25 8.06 -5.34
CA GLY A 89 -12.55 7.81 -5.96
C GLY A 89 -13.16 9.05 -6.61
N LYS A 90 -14.49 9.18 -6.53
CA LYS A 90 -15.23 10.25 -7.22
C LYS A 90 -14.82 11.66 -6.79
N THR A 91 -14.37 11.84 -5.55
CA THR A 91 -13.92 13.15 -5.04
C THR A 91 -12.69 13.65 -5.79
N LEU A 92 -11.83 12.75 -6.28
CA LEU A 92 -10.65 13.14 -7.06
C LEU A 92 -11.04 13.75 -8.42
N ALA A 93 -12.20 13.39 -8.98
CA ALA A 93 -12.71 13.96 -10.23
C ALA A 93 -13.34 15.35 -10.08
N SER A 94 -13.22 15.99 -8.90
CA SER A 94 -13.70 17.34 -8.68
C SER A 94 -12.87 18.37 -9.47
N LYS A 95 -13.42 19.57 -9.65
CA LYS A 95 -12.71 20.69 -10.29
C LYS A 95 -11.42 21.08 -9.55
N GLU A 96 -11.34 20.80 -8.25
CA GLU A 96 -10.19 21.12 -7.40
C GLU A 96 -8.92 20.39 -7.87
N TYR A 97 -9.04 19.11 -8.24
CA TYR A 97 -7.88 18.27 -8.62
C TYR A 97 -7.75 18.07 -10.13
N MET A 98 -8.66 18.62 -10.93
CA MET A 98 -8.70 18.42 -12.37
C MET A 98 -7.41 18.85 -13.07
N SER A 99 -6.81 19.98 -12.65
CA SER A 99 -5.53 20.44 -13.22
C SER A 99 -4.41 19.42 -13.01
N ALA A 100 -4.30 18.87 -11.79
CA ALA A 100 -3.29 17.89 -11.45
C ALA A 100 -3.52 16.55 -12.17
N LEU A 101 -4.79 16.12 -12.30
CA LEU A 101 -5.16 14.94 -13.08
C LEU A 101 -4.80 15.11 -14.56
N THR A 102 -5.16 16.25 -15.16
CA THR A 102 -4.79 16.56 -16.56
C THR A 102 -3.28 16.51 -16.71
N GLN A 103 -2.51 17.18 -15.85
CA GLN A 103 -1.05 17.16 -15.95
C GLN A 103 -0.44 15.76 -15.85
N HIS A 104 -1.02 14.89 -15.03
CA HIS A 104 -0.54 13.53 -14.81
C HIS A 104 -0.85 12.57 -15.97
N PHE A 105 -2.04 12.70 -16.56
CA PHE A 105 -2.48 11.83 -17.68
C PHE A 105 -2.28 12.45 -19.06
N ASP A 106 -1.79 13.69 -19.15
CA ASP A 106 -1.45 14.31 -20.42
C ASP A 106 -0.10 13.78 -20.89
N ASP A 107 -0.15 12.85 -21.85
CA ASP A 107 1.02 12.22 -22.46
C ASP A 107 1.84 13.20 -23.32
N ARG A 108 1.31 14.39 -23.62
CA ARG A 108 2.04 15.42 -24.37
C ARG A 108 3.15 16.01 -23.53
N MET A 109 4.27 16.28 -24.18
CA MET A 109 5.41 16.92 -23.55
C MET A 109 5.08 18.38 -23.17
N PRO A 110 5.71 18.96 -22.13
CA PRO A 110 5.35 20.30 -21.66
C PRO A 110 5.31 21.39 -22.75
N TRP A 111 6.20 21.31 -23.75
CA TRP A 111 6.27 22.28 -24.85
C TRP A 111 5.20 22.09 -25.94
N GLU A 112 4.49 20.96 -25.96
CA GLU A 112 3.35 20.71 -26.86
C GLU A 112 2.03 21.24 -26.27
N ARG A 113 2.09 21.86 -25.08
CA ARG A 113 0.92 22.35 -24.33
C ARG A 113 0.73 23.87 -24.45
N ASP A 114 1.71 24.57 -25.03
CA ASP A 114 1.73 26.03 -25.17
C ASP A 114 1.27 26.52 -26.57
N GLU A 115 0.78 25.61 -27.44
CA GLU A 115 0.07 25.90 -28.70
C GLU A 115 -1.46 25.81 -28.54
#